data_AF-A0A2G6Y651-F1
#
_entry.id   AF-A0A2G6Y651-F1
#
_cell.length_a   1.000
_cell.length_b   1.000
_cell.length_c   1.000
_cell.angle_alpha   90.00
_cell.angle_beta   90.00
_cell.angle_gamma   90.00
#
_symmetry.space_group_name_H-M   'P 1'
#
loop_
_entity.id
_entity.type
_entity.pdbx_description
1 polymer ?
#
loop_
_entity_poly.entity_id
_entity_poly.type
_entity_poly.pdbx_seq_one_letter_code
_entity_poly.pdbx_strand_id
1 'polypeptide(L)'
;MSTPHASHAPSQAPVAASPAPAYVGAGEDGEGGDGTVQPAYLRWQGHWRQRLGLGIVLLGAVVLALHGWRMVATQPLVRDALLGGLLAALATALGAVPVWFSQQLSARVQDTLFGFGAGVMLAACSFSLILPGLQAARAAGAGGWAAGGTVGAAILLGATALLCLERWLPHEHFIKGVEGQASRTLRRTWLFVFAIALHNLPEGLAIGVAYAGGDALRAGALTTGIAIQDVPEGLVVAVALLAAGYRRTLAVGLGMASGLVEPLGAVLGAVVISHAASLLPWGLGFAAGAMLFVISHEIIPESHRKGHEAWATGGLMWGFVLMMLLDTALG
;
A
#
# COMPACT_ATOMS: atom_id res chain seq x y z
N MET A 1 -68.01 21.90 14.17
CA MET A 1 -69.34 21.92 13.54
C MET A 1 -69.17 22.54 12.16
N SER A 2 -69.66 22.06 11.02
CA SER A 2 -70.20 20.79 10.52
C SER A 2 -70.22 20.98 8.98
N THR A 3 -70.00 19.90 8.23
CA THR A 3 -70.24 19.57 6.78
C THR A 3 -71.39 20.29 6.03
N PRO A 4 -71.69 20.07 4.71
CA PRO A 4 -71.08 19.27 3.60
C PRO A 4 -70.97 20.08 2.25
N HIS A 5 -70.46 19.57 1.10
CA HIS A 5 -71.24 18.89 0.03
C HIS A 5 -70.33 18.36 -1.10
N ALA A 6 -70.75 17.24 -1.70
CA ALA A 6 -70.12 16.50 -2.79
C ALA A 6 -70.87 16.62 -4.13
N SER A 7 -70.18 16.39 -5.26
CA SER A 7 -70.72 15.91 -6.56
C SER A 7 -69.55 15.67 -7.54
N HIS A 8 -69.52 14.78 -8.53
CA HIS A 8 -70.07 13.45 -8.84
C HIS A 8 -69.25 12.97 -10.08
N ALA A 9 -68.97 11.67 -10.20
CA ALA A 9 -68.20 11.03 -11.30
C ALA A 9 -69.00 10.86 -12.61
N PRO A 10 -68.43 10.27 -13.69
CA PRO A 10 -68.64 8.82 -13.94
C PRO A 10 -67.41 8.11 -14.58
N SER A 11 -67.07 6.87 -14.18
CA SER A 11 -67.53 5.55 -14.69
C SER A 11 -66.58 4.92 -15.73
N GLN A 12 -65.96 3.79 -15.38
CA GLN A 12 -66.14 2.51 -16.08
C GLN A 12 -65.66 1.34 -15.20
N ALA A 13 -66.44 0.26 -15.22
CA ALA A 13 -66.52 -0.83 -14.24
C ALA A 13 -65.85 -2.14 -14.76
N PRO A 14 -65.68 -3.17 -13.90
CA PRO A 14 -64.72 -4.26 -14.07
C PRO A 14 -65.33 -5.53 -14.69
N VAL A 15 -64.47 -6.40 -15.24
CA VAL A 15 -64.84 -7.77 -15.67
C VAL A 15 -64.23 -8.78 -14.70
N ALA A 16 -65.10 -9.61 -14.13
CA ALA A 16 -64.82 -10.64 -13.14
C ALA A 16 -64.55 -12.03 -13.75
N ALA A 17 -63.93 -12.87 -12.93
CA ALA A 17 -63.36 -14.20 -13.19
C ALA A 17 -64.36 -15.37 -13.34
N SER A 18 -63.90 -16.51 -13.87
CA SER A 18 -63.87 -17.88 -13.28
C SER A 18 -63.61 -18.96 -14.38
N PRO A 19 -63.38 -20.26 -14.08
CA PRO A 19 -62.33 -20.90 -13.29
C PRO A 19 -61.48 -21.90 -14.13
N ALA A 20 -60.30 -22.30 -13.64
CA ALA A 20 -59.45 -23.33 -14.25
C ALA A 20 -59.95 -24.76 -13.92
N PRO A 21 -59.89 -25.75 -14.85
CA PRO A 21 -60.33 -27.10 -14.58
C PRO A 21 -59.26 -27.98 -13.90
N ALA A 22 -59.76 -28.74 -12.93
CA ALA A 22 -59.32 -29.99 -12.30
C ALA A 22 -57.95 -30.61 -12.66
N TYR A 23 -57.11 -30.72 -11.64
CA TYR A 23 -56.07 -31.74 -11.51
C TYR A 23 -56.71 -33.09 -11.18
N VAL A 24 -56.45 -34.11 -12.00
CA VAL A 24 -56.67 -35.53 -11.68
C VAL A 24 -55.32 -36.11 -11.24
N GLY A 25 -55.28 -36.71 -10.05
CA GLY A 25 -54.15 -37.47 -9.54
C GLY A 25 -54.41 -38.98 -9.61
N ALA A 26 -53.44 -39.72 -10.17
CA ALA A 26 -53.08 -41.13 -9.99
C ALA A 26 -52.01 -41.38 -11.07
N GLY A 27 -50.73 -41.65 -10.81
CA GLY A 27 -50.12 -42.53 -9.82
C GLY A 27 -49.23 -43.48 -10.62
N GLU A 28 -47.92 -43.38 -10.49
CA GLU A 28 -46.96 -44.51 -10.52
C GLU A 28 -45.54 -43.98 -10.31
N ASP A 29 -44.86 -44.65 -9.39
CA ASP A 29 -43.57 -44.33 -8.83
C ASP A 29 -42.43 -44.51 -9.84
N GLY A 30 -41.43 -43.62 -9.78
CA GLY A 30 -40.19 -43.74 -10.53
C GLY A 30 -39.16 -42.73 -10.05
N GLU A 31 -38.25 -43.20 -9.21
CA GLU A 31 -37.08 -42.49 -8.68
C GLU A 31 -36.30 -41.71 -9.77
N GLY A 32 -35.85 -40.49 -9.45
CA GLY A 32 -34.92 -39.77 -10.30
C GLY A 32 -34.66 -38.33 -9.84
N GLY A 33 -33.65 -38.13 -9.00
CA GLY A 33 -33.27 -36.81 -8.51
C GLY A 33 -32.83 -35.85 -9.63
N ASP A 34 -33.40 -34.64 -9.64
CA ASP A 34 -32.89 -33.53 -10.45
C ASP A 34 -31.68 -32.88 -9.75
N GLY A 35 -30.59 -33.65 -9.70
CA GLY A 35 -29.26 -33.09 -9.62
C GLY A 35 -28.85 -32.70 -11.03
N THR A 36 -28.78 -31.40 -11.31
CA THR A 36 -28.09 -30.90 -12.50
C THR A 36 -26.59 -31.25 -12.40
N VAL A 37 -26.26 -32.49 -12.80
CA VAL A 37 -24.88 -32.96 -12.91
C VAL A 37 -24.25 -32.24 -14.10
N GLN A 38 -23.59 -31.12 -13.83
CA GLN A 38 -22.62 -30.58 -14.77
C GLN A 38 -21.64 -31.69 -15.17
N PRO A 39 -21.43 -31.95 -16.48
CA PRO A 39 -20.55 -33.02 -16.92
C PRO A 39 -19.14 -32.87 -16.32
N ALA A 40 -18.58 -33.96 -15.79
CA ALA A 40 -17.27 -33.96 -15.14
C ALA A 40 -16.13 -33.41 -16.02
N TYR A 41 -16.26 -33.49 -17.36
CA TYR A 41 -15.28 -32.94 -18.30
C TYR A 41 -15.22 -31.41 -18.32
N LEU A 42 -16.32 -30.71 -17.99
CA LEU A 42 -16.34 -29.23 -17.91
C LEU A 42 -15.68 -28.72 -16.62
N ARG A 43 -15.72 -29.49 -15.53
CA ARG A 43 -14.98 -29.17 -14.28
C ARG A 43 -13.47 -29.42 -14.43
N TRP A 44 -13.07 -30.37 -15.27
CA TRP A 44 -11.66 -30.73 -15.48
C TRP A 44 -10.89 -29.74 -16.38
N GLN A 45 -11.56 -29.09 -17.33
CA GLN A 45 -10.91 -28.18 -18.29
C GLN A 45 -10.46 -26.83 -17.70
N GLY A 46 -10.99 -26.41 -16.55
CA GLY A 46 -10.58 -25.17 -15.88
C GLY A 46 -9.27 -25.27 -15.11
N HIS A 47 -9.02 -26.41 -14.46
CA HIS A 47 -7.91 -26.54 -13.52
C HIS A 47 -6.54 -26.70 -14.18
N TRP A 48 -6.44 -27.34 -15.35
CA TRP A 48 -5.14 -27.50 -16.02
C TRP A 48 -4.62 -26.17 -16.58
N ARG A 49 -5.51 -25.32 -17.14
CA ARG A 49 -5.15 -23.97 -17.61
C ARG A 49 -4.73 -23.06 -16.45
N GLN A 50 -5.43 -23.15 -15.32
CA GLN A 50 -5.07 -22.42 -14.09
C GLN A 50 -3.74 -22.91 -13.51
N ARG A 51 -3.52 -24.22 -13.44
CA ARG A 51 -2.25 -24.81 -12.97
C ARG A 51 -1.09 -24.48 -13.89
N LEU A 52 -1.31 -24.50 -15.21
CA LEU A 52 -0.33 -24.11 -16.21
C LEU A 52 -0.04 -22.60 -16.11
N GLY A 53 -1.07 -21.76 -16.00
CA GLY A 53 -0.93 -20.32 -15.79
C GLY A 53 -0.16 -20.00 -14.49
N LEU A 54 -0.51 -20.67 -13.38
CA LEU A 54 0.22 -20.55 -12.12
C LEU A 54 1.67 -21.02 -12.26
N GLY A 55 1.91 -22.12 -12.99
CA GLY A 55 3.25 -22.61 -13.29
C GLY A 55 4.09 -21.59 -14.07
N ILE A 56 3.50 -20.93 -15.07
CA ILE A 56 4.17 -19.87 -15.84
C ILE A 56 4.49 -18.67 -14.94
N VAL A 57 3.55 -18.24 -14.09
CA VAL A 57 3.76 -17.12 -13.16
C VAL A 57 4.86 -17.45 -12.14
N LEU A 58 4.84 -18.65 -11.55
CA LEU A 58 5.85 -19.08 -10.59
C LEU A 58 7.22 -19.21 -11.24
N LEU A 59 7.30 -19.79 -12.43
CA LEU A 59 8.55 -19.87 -13.18
C LEU A 59 9.09 -18.47 -13.52
N GLY A 60 8.22 -17.57 -13.99
CA GLY A 60 8.58 -16.18 -14.24
C GLY A 60 9.09 -15.48 -12.99
N ALA A 61 8.43 -15.65 -11.84
CA ALA A 61 8.86 -15.11 -10.56
C ALA A 61 10.23 -15.66 -10.12
N VAL A 62 10.48 -16.96 -10.29
CA VAL A 62 11.78 -17.58 -10.00
C VAL A 62 12.87 -17.02 -10.92
N VAL A 63 12.60 -16.90 -12.22
CA VAL A 63 13.55 -16.32 -13.18
C VAL A 63 13.87 -14.87 -12.82
N LEU A 64 12.87 -14.06 -12.47
CA LEU A 64 13.05 -12.69 -12.02
C LEU A 64 13.85 -12.61 -10.71
N ALA A 65 13.59 -13.49 -9.75
CA ALA A 65 14.33 -13.54 -8.50
C ALA A 65 15.81 -13.92 -8.72
N LEU A 66 16.08 -14.92 -9.57
CA LEU A 66 17.44 -15.31 -9.94
C LEU A 66 18.17 -14.19 -10.70
N HIS A 67 17.46 -13.49 -11.59
CA HIS A 67 18.00 -12.34 -12.31
C HIS A 67 18.33 -11.19 -11.36
N GLY A 68 17.41 -10.84 -10.45
CA GLY A 68 17.64 -9.84 -9.41
C GLY A 68 18.80 -10.20 -8.50
N TRP A 69 18.88 -11.45 -8.05
CA TRP A 69 20.01 -11.95 -7.25
C TRP A 69 21.34 -11.83 -7.99
N ARG A 70 21.36 -12.18 -9.28
CA ARG A 70 22.55 -12.02 -10.12
C ARG A 70 22.95 -10.55 -10.21
N MET A 71 22.00 -9.63 -10.34
CA MET A 71 22.30 -8.19 -10.34
C MET A 71 22.85 -7.72 -8.99
N VAL A 72 22.26 -8.13 -7.87
CA VAL A 72 22.81 -7.85 -6.53
C VAL A 72 24.26 -8.35 -6.41
N ALA A 73 24.56 -9.53 -6.95
CA ALA A 73 25.90 -10.11 -6.89
C ALA A 73 26.92 -9.43 -7.81
N THR A 74 26.48 -8.79 -8.90
CA THR A 74 27.38 -8.31 -9.97
C THR A 74 27.40 -6.79 -10.15
N GLN A 75 26.36 -6.08 -9.71
CA GLN A 75 26.22 -4.63 -9.88
C GLN A 75 26.33 -3.93 -8.52
N PRO A 76 27.36 -3.08 -8.31
CA PRO A 76 27.55 -2.38 -7.04
C PRO A 76 26.34 -1.54 -6.62
N LEU A 77 25.72 -0.81 -7.55
CA LEU A 77 24.59 0.08 -7.24
C LEU A 77 23.36 -0.68 -6.70
N VAL A 78 23.08 -1.87 -7.24
CA VAL A 78 21.96 -2.71 -6.77
C VAL A 78 22.28 -3.32 -5.40
N ARG A 79 23.55 -3.65 -5.13
CA ARG A 79 24.00 -4.11 -3.82
C ARG A 79 23.90 -3.00 -2.77
N ASP A 80 24.32 -1.79 -3.12
CA ASP A 80 24.26 -0.64 -2.21
C ASP A 80 22.80 -0.26 -1.90
N ALA A 81 21.92 -0.34 -2.90
CA ALA A 81 20.47 -0.24 -2.69
C ALA A 81 19.91 -1.31 -1.74
N LEU A 82 20.32 -2.58 -1.90
CA LEU A 82 19.93 -3.64 -0.97
C LEU A 82 20.42 -3.36 0.45
N LEU A 83 21.67 -2.93 0.62
CA LEU A 83 22.22 -2.58 1.93
C LEU A 83 21.47 -1.40 2.55
N GLY A 84 21.11 -0.39 1.75
CA GLY A 84 20.29 0.73 2.19
C GLY A 84 18.89 0.29 2.64
N GLY A 85 18.21 -0.55 1.85
CA GLY A 85 16.91 -1.09 2.23
C GLY A 85 16.97 -2.03 3.44
N LEU A 86 18.08 -2.76 3.63
CA LEU A 86 18.30 -3.56 4.84
C LEU A 86 18.56 -2.69 6.08
N LEU A 87 19.22 -1.54 5.92
CA LEU A 87 19.44 -0.58 7.00
C LEU A 87 18.12 0.03 7.47
N ALA A 88 17.28 0.43 6.52
CA ALA A 88 15.93 0.92 6.76
C ALA A 88 15.08 -0.18 7.48
N ALA A 89 15.07 -1.41 6.95
CA ALA A 89 14.33 -2.52 7.56
C ALA A 89 14.82 -2.85 8.98
N LEU A 90 16.13 -2.73 9.21
CA LEU A 90 16.72 -2.89 10.53
C LEU A 90 16.25 -1.78 11.48
N ALA A 91 16.16 -0.54 11.01
CA ALA A 91 15.64 0.56 11.80
C ALA A 91 14.16 0.34 12.19
N THR A 92 13.31 -0.05 11.25
CA THR A 92 11.92 -0.46 11.51
C THR A 92 11.87 -1.58 12.58
N ALA A 93 12.72 -2.59 12.42
CA ALA A 93 12.80 -3.69 13.38
C ALA A 93 13.25 -3.24 14.78
N LEU A 94 14.28 -2.39 14.87
CA LEU A 94 14.77 -1.81 16.13
C LEU A 94 13.70 -0.93 16.79
N GLY A 95 12.92 -0.19 16.00
CA GLY A 95 11.77 0.58 16.44
C GLY A 95 10.71 -0.26 17.12
N ALA A 96 10.46 -1.49 16.64
CA ALA A 96 9.47 -2.39 17.21
C ALA A 96 9.92 -3.04 18.55
N VAL A 97 11.24 -3.17 18.81
CA VAL A 97 11.79 -3.86 19.99
C VAL A 97 11.28 -3.33 21.34
N PRO A 98 11.21 -2.01 21.62
CA PRO A 98 10.75 -1.47 22.90
C PRO A 98 9.37 -1.96 23.34
N VAL A 99 8.50 -2.31 22.38
CA VAL A 99 7.17 -2.86 22.66
C VAL A 99 7.23 -4.20 23.40
N TRP A 100 8.32 -4.97 23.24
CA TRP A 100 8.56 -6.21 23.99
C TRP A 100 8.58 -5.97 25.50
N PHE A 101 9.11 -4.81 25.91
CA PHE A 101 9.30 -4.41 27.30
C PHE A 101 8.11 -3.62 27.89
N SER A 102 6.92 -3.77 27.32
CA SER A 102 5.68 -3.11 27.79
C SER A 102 5.66 -1.59 27.65
N GLN A 103 6.44 -1.01 26.74
CA GLN A 103 6.35 0.43 26.49
C GLN A 103 4.96 0.80 25.97
N GLN A 104 4.24 1.64 26.72
CA GLN A 104 2.99 2.24 26.28
C GLN A 104 3.27 3.68 25.86
N LEU A 105 2.90 4.04 24.63
CA LEU A 105 3.02 5.41 24.16
C LEU A 105 1.72 6.16 24.41
N SER A 106 1.83 7.36 24.99
CA SER A 106 0.69 8.29 25.00
C SER A 106 0.28 8.64 23.57
N ALA A 107 -1.01 8.92 23.35
CA ALA A 107 -1.51 9.32 22.04
C ALA A 107 -0.74 10.53 21.47
N ARG A 108 -0.37 11.50 22.31
CA ARG A 108 0.45 12.66 21.90
C ARG A 108 1.80 12.26 21.33
N VAL A 109 2.49 11.32 21.98
CA VAL A 109 3.80 10.86 21.50
C VAL A 109 3.65 10.14 20.17
N GLN A 110 2.65 9.26 20.02
CA GLN A 110 2.38 8.59 18.74
C GLN A 110 2.12 9.61 17.62
N ASP A 111 1.29 10.61 17.88
CA ASP A 111 0.93 11.63 16.90
C ASP A 111 2.13 12.53 16.55
N THR A 112 3.03 12.83 17.51
CA THR A 112 4.32 13.48 17.24
C THR A 112 5.25 12.62 16.39
N LEU A 113 5.34 11.32 16.66
CA LEU A 113 6.19 10.40 15.90
C LEU A 113 5.70 10.24 14.45
N PHE A 114 4.38 10.11 14.24
CA PHE A 114 3.80 10.13 12.90
C PHE A 114 4.05 11.46 12.19
N GLY A 115 3.86 12.59 12.88
CA GLY A 115 4.20 13.90 12.35
C GLY A 115 5.65 13.97 11.91
N PHE A 116 6.58 13.50 12.75
CA PHE A 116 8.02 13.44 12.45
C PHE A 116 8.31 12.64 11.19
N GLY A 117 7.74 11.43 11.04
CA GLY A 117 7.88 10.63 9.83
C GLY A 117 7.38 11.35 8.58
N ALA A 118 6.16 11.91 8.63
CA ALA A 118 5.64 12.73 7.52
C ALA A 118 6.55 13.90 7.16
N GLY A 119 7.15 14.56 8.15
CA GLY A 119 8.11 15.64 7.95
C GLY A 119 9.35 15.17 7.19
N VAL A 120 9.96 14.08 7.64
CA VAL A 120 11.14 13.47 6.98
C VAL A 120 10.79 13.09 5.54
N MET A 121 9.69 12.38 5.32
CA MET A 121 9.27 11.94 3.99
C MET A 121 8.95 13.13 3.06
N LEU A 122 8.34 14.22 3.55
CA LEU A 122 8.05 15.41 2.75
C LEU A 122 9.32 16.13 2.29
N ALA A 123 10.29 16.26 3.19
CA ALA A 123 11.59 16.83 2.87
C ALA A 123 12.36 15.92 1.89
N ALA A 124 12.37 14.60 2.12
CA ALA A 124 12.97 13.62 1.21
C ALA A 124 12.36 13.68 -0.20
N CYS A 125 11.02 13.73 -0.31
CA CYS A 125 10.31 13.95 -1.56
C CYS A 125 10.82 15.20 -2.28
N SER A 126 10.94 16.31 -1.55
CA SER A 126 11.33 17.59 -2.12
C SER A 126 12.80 17.56 -2.57
N PHE A 127 13.72 17.36 -1.63
CA PHE A 127 15.14 17.63 -1.81
C PHE A 127 15.91 16.43 -2.38
N SER A 128 15.52 15.21 -2.04
CA SER A 128 16.29 14.01 -2.41
C SER A 128 15.68 13.22 -3.57
N LEU A 129 14.44 13.54 -3.98
CA LEU A 129 13.76 12.87 -5.09
C LEU A 129 13.38 13.84 -6.21
N ILE A 130 12.51 14.83 -5.95
CA ILE A 130 11.99 15.72 -6.99
C ILE A 130 13.09 16.61 -7.57
N LEU A 131 13.88 17.28 -6.73
CA LEU A 131 14.98 18.12 -7.19
C LEU A 131 16.01 17.33 -8.02
N PRO A 132 16.55 16.18 -7.53
CA PRO A 132 17.45 15.34 -8.31
C PRO A 132 16.80 14.79 -9.58
N GLY A 133 15.51 14.47 -9.57
CA GLY A 133 14.78 14.04 -10.77
C GLY A 133 14.74 15.13 -11.84
N LEU A 134 14.50 16.39 -11.44
CA LEU A 134 14.51 17.54 -12.35
C LEU A 134 15.92 17.80 -12.89
N GLN A 135 16.94 17.65 -12.04
CA GLN A 135 18.35 17.79 -12.45
C GLN A 135 18.75 16.68 -13.43
N ALA A 136 18.38 15.43 -13.17
CA ALA A 136 18.63 14.30 -14.06
C ALA A 136 17.95 14.48 -15.43
N ALA A 137 16.71 14.97 -15.46
CA ALA A 137 16.03 15.27 -16.72
C ALA A 137 16.74 16.37 -17.52
N ARG A 138 17.20 17.43 -16.85
CA ARG A 138 17.97 18.52 -17.49
C ARG A 138 19.33 18.04 -17.97
N ALA A 139 20.02 17.20 -17.21
CA ALA A 139 21.28 16.58 -17.60
C ALA A 139 21.13 15.68 -18.84
N ALA A 140 19.95 15.07 -19.02
CA ALA A 140 19.58 14.34 -20.23
C ALA A 140 19.18 15.25 -21.42
N GLY A 141 19.32 16.57 -21.30
CA GLY A 141 19.05 17.54 -22.37
C GLY A 141 17.65 18.14 -22.37
N ALA A 142 16.80 17.85 -21.39
CA ALA A 142 15.46 18.41 -21.31
C ALA A 142 15.49 19.91 -20.91
N GLY A 143 14.76 20.74 -21.65
CA GLY A 143 14.47 22.12 -21.23
C GLY A 143 13.61 22.18 -19.96
N GLY A 144 13.48 23.36 -19.34
CA GLY A 144 12.77 23.53 -18.06
C GLY A 144 11.35 22.96 -18.04
N TRP A 145 10.55 23.23 -19.06
CA TRP A 145 9.19 22.70 -19.21
C TRP A 145 9.17 21.17 -19.41
N ALA A 146 10.08 20.63 -20.21
CA ALA A 146 10.15 19.20 -20.47
C ALA A 146 10.60 18.41 -19.22
N ALA A 147 11.58 18.93 -18.47
CA ALA A 147 12.01 18.36 -17.20
C ALA A 147 10.86 18.39 -16.17
N GLY A 148 10.20 19.54 -16.02
CA GLY A 148 9.04 19.68 -15.13
C GLY A 148 7.88 18.76 -15.52
N GLY A 149 7.56 18.67 -16.81
CA GLY A 149 6.53 17.77 -17.33
C GLY A 149 6.85 16.29 -17.10
N THR A 150 8.11 15.89 -17.29
CA THR A 150 8.58 14.52 -17.06
C THR A 150 8.44 14.11 -15.60
N VAL A 151 9.02 14.89 -14.68
CA VAL A 151 8.98 14.59 -13.24
C VAL A 151 7.56 14.74 -12.69
N GLY A 152 6.82 15.76 -13.14
CA GLY A 152 5.42 15.95 -12.75
C GLY A 152 4.52 14.77 -13.18
N ALA A 153 4.67 14.28 -14.42
CA ALA A 153 3.95 13.10 -14.88
C ALA A 153 4.34 11.84 -14.09
N ALA A 154 5.62 11.69 -13.76
CA ALA A 154 6.11 10.59 -12.95
C ALA A 154 5.54 10.61 -11.51
N ILE A 155 5.44 11.79 -10.88
CA ILE A 155 4.79 11.97 -9.58
C ILE A 155 3.33 11.51 -9.64
N LEU A 156 2.57 11.97 -10.64
CA LEU A 156 1.18 11.55 -10.80
C LEU A 156 1.06 10.05 -11.03
N LEU A 157 1.98 9.47 -11.81
CA LEU A 157 2.02 8.03 -12.06
C LEU A 157 2.30 7.25 -10.76
N GLY A 158 3.26 7.68 -9.95
CA GLY A 158 3.58 7.06 -8.66
C GLY A 158 2.41 7.11 -7.68
N ALA A 159 1.81 8.29 -7.52
CA ALA A 159 0.63 8.47 -6.67
C ALA A 159 -0.55 7.62 -7.14
N THR A 160 -0.80 7.58 -8.45
CA THR A 160 -1.89 6.78 -9.03
C THR A 160 -1.62 5.29 -8.88
N ALA A 161 -0.38 4.84 -9.06
CA ALA A 161 -0.02 3.43 -8.88
C ALA A 161 -0.27 2.96 -7.44
N LEU A 162 0.10 3.76 -6.44
CA LEU A 162 -0.18 3.45 -5.04
C LEU A 162 -1.68 3.48 -4.73
N LEU A 163 -2.41 4.49 -5.23
CA LEU A 163 -3.87 4.55 -5.11
C LEU A 163 -4.55 3.32 -5.73
N CYS A 164 -4.10 2.87 -6.91
CA CYS A 164 -4.61 1.66 -7.54
C CYS A 164 -4.31 0.41 -6.71
N LEU A 165 -3.09 0.31 -6.18
CA LEU A 165 -2.67 -0.80 -5.35
C LEU A 165 -3.49 -0.87 -4.05
N GLU A 166 -3.72 0.27 -3.39
CA GLU A 166 -4.56 0.37 -2.19
C GLU A 166 -6.03 -0.02 -2.48
N ARG A 167 -6.58 0.41 -3.64
CA ARG A 167 -7.95 0.05 -4.05
C ARG A 167 -8.11 -1.42 -4.44
N TRP A 168 -7.05 -2.05 -4.95
CA TRP A 168 -7.06 -3.47 -5.29
C TRP A 168 -6.84 -4.35 -4.07
N LEU A 169 -6.18 -3.83 -3.03
CA LEU A 169 -6.27 -4.46 -1.72
C LEU A 169 -7.72 -4.37 -1.22
N PRO A 170 -8.29 -5.49 -0.72
CA PRO A 170 -9.70 -5.55 -0.36
C PRO A 170 -10.01 -4.73 0.91
N HIS A 171 -10.09 -3.41 0.78
CA HIS A 171 -10.66 -2.51 1.78
C HIS A 171 -12.18 -2.73 1.81
N GLU A 172 -12.65 -3.59 2.70
CA GLU A 172 -14.07 -3.91 2.78
C GLU A 172 -14.93 -2.73 3.22
N HIS A 173 -15.54 -2.06 2.24
CA HIS A 173 -16.93 -1.66 2.38
C HIS A 173 -17.81 -2.92 2.27
N PHE A 174 -18.22 -3.44 3.42
CA PHE A 174 -19.53 -4.08 3.67
C PHE A 174 -20.13 -4.92 2.51
N ILE A 175 -19.95 -6.24 2.52
CA ILE A 175 -20.97 -7.16 2.00
C ILE A 175 -21.26 -8.27 3.01
N LYS A 176 -22.52 -8.29 3.44
CA LYS A 176 -23.18 -9.28 4.28
C LYS A 176 -22.87 -10.71 3.79
N GLY A 177 -22.15 -11.46 4.61
CA GLY A 177 -21.95 -12.90 4.47
C GLY A 177 -21.61 -13.47 5.84
N VAL A 178 -22.02 -14.71 6.10
CA VAL A 178 -22.10 -15.39 7.41
C VAL A 178 -20.71 -15.70 8.00
N GLU A 179 -19.91 -14.67 8.24
CA GLU A 179 -18.60 -14.82 8.87
C GLU A 179 -18.67 -14.47 10.36
N GLY A 180 -18.37 -15.46 11.19
CA GLY A 180 -18.29 -15.34 12.64
C GLY A 180 -17.34 -14.21 13.08
N GLN A 181 -17.52 -13.69 14.29
CA GLN A 181 -16.73 -12.56 14.82
C GLN A 181 -15.21 -12.77 14.69
N ALA A 182 -14.72 -14.01 14.80
CA ALA A 182 -13.31 -14.35 14.64
C ALA A 182 -12.75 -14.10 13.22
N SER A 183 -13.53 -14.37 12.16
CA SER A 183 -13.11 -14.15 10.77
C SER A 183 -12.99 -12.66 10.45
N ARG A 184 -13.94 -11.86 10.95
CA ARG A 184 -13.92 -10.39 10.80
C ARG A 184 -12.71 -9.75 11.49
N THR A 185 -12.35 -10.20 12.69
CA THR A 185 -11.17 -9.69 13.41
C THR A 185 -9.87 -10.08 12.70
N LEU A 186 -9.72 -11.35 12.29
CA LEU A 186 -8.55 -11.83 11.55
C LEU A 186 -8.38 -11.08 10.22
N ARG A 187 -9.48 -10.77 9.52
CA ARG A 187 -9.44 -10.03 8.26
C ARG A 187 -9.03 -8.58 8.44
N ARG A 188 -9.59 -7.87 9.42
CA ARG A 188 -9.18 -6.48 9.75
C ARG A 188 -7.70 -6.38 10.13
N THR A 189 -7.25 -7.39 10.86
CA THR A 189 -5.86 -7.64 11.26
C THR A 189 -4.92 -7.71 10.06
N TRP A 190 -5.22 -8.54 9.05
CA TRP A 190 -4.38 -8.66 7.86
C TRP A 190 -4.44 -7.42 6.96
N LEU A 191 -5.60 -6.76 6.83
CA LEU A 191 -5.71 -5.52 6.07
C LEU A 191 -4.81 -4.41 6.64
N PHE A 192 -4.72 -4.31 7.96
CA PHE A 192 -3.81 -3.35 8.59
C PHE A 192 -2.34 -3.67 8.32
N VAL A 193 -1.94 -4.95 8.40
CA VAL A 193 -0.57 -5.38 8.06
C VAL A 193 -0.24 -5.11 6.58
N PHE A 194 -1.20 -5.33 5.68
CA PHE A 194 -1.01 -5.02 4.26
C PHE A 194 -0.92 -3.51 3.99
N ALA A 195 -1.71 -2.68 4.66
CA ALA A 195 -1.60 -1.23 4.58
C ALA A 195 -0.20 -0.77 5.03
N ILE A 196 0.28 -1.29 6.16
CA ILE A 196 1.65 -1.03 6.65
C ILE A 196 2.69 -1.49 5.62
N ALA A 197 2.54 -2.69 5.05
CA ALA A 197 3.45 -3.16 4.02
C ALA A 197 3.47 -2.25 2.78
N LEU A 198 2.33 -1.65 2.41
CA LEU A 198 2.27 -0.73 1.28
C LEU A 198 2.96 0.60 1.52
N HIS A 199 2.98 1.10 2.76
CA HIS A 199 3.67 2.36 3.06
C HIS A 199 5.20 2.23 2.90
N ASN A 200 5.75 1.04 3.15
CA ASN A 200 7.19 0.76 3.12
C ASN A 200 7.71 0.59 1.68
N LEU A 201 6.81 0.34 0.74
CA LEU A 201 7.16 0.15 -0.67
C LEU A 201 7.71 1.43 -1.32
N PRO A 202 7.06 2.61 -1.20
CA PRO A 202 7.62 3.89 -1.65
C PRO A 202 9.00 4.21 -1.10
N GLU A 203 9.25 3.92 0.18
CA GLU A 203 10.53 4.19 0.84
C GLU A 203 11.65 3.30 0.29
N GLY A 204 11.39 2.00 0.18
CA GLY A 204 12.28 1.07 -0.50
C GLY A 204 12.59 1.52 -1.93
N LEU A 205 11.55 1.85 -2.72
CA LEU A 205 11.72 2.34 -4.09
C LEU A 205 12.58 3.61 -4.15
N ALA A 206 12.37 4.55 -3.22
CA ALA A 206 13.15 5.78 -3.13
C ALA A 206 14.64 5.49 -2.90
N ILE A 207 14.98 4.61 -1.95
CA ILE A 207 16.35 4.15 -1.70
C ILE A 207 16.94 3.55 -2.98
N GLY A 208 16.22 2.63 -3.62
CA GLY A 208 16.69 1.92 -4.81
C GLY A 208 17.00 2.83 -5.99
N VAL A 209 16.06 3.71 -6.31
CA VAL A 209 16.20 4.66 -7.41
C VAL A 209 17.34 5.66 -7.12
N ALA A 210 17.47 6.14 -5.88
CA ALA A 210 18.52 7.08 -5.51
C ALA A 210 19.93 6.49 -5.69
N TYR A 211 20.18 5.27 -5.18
CA TYR A 211 21.48 4.61 -5.37
C TYR A 211 21.77 4.31 -6.85
N ALA A 212 20.77 3.90 -7.63
CA ALA A 212 20.94 3.68 -9.07
C ALA A 212 21.19 4.97 -9.87
N GLY A 213 20.90 6.14 -9.29
CA GLY A 213 21.26 7.44 -9.85
C GLY A 213 22.77 7.73 -9.86
N GLY A 214 23.57 6.93 -9.15
CA GLY A 214 25.03 7.00 -9.16
C GLY A 214 25.65 8.03 -8.21
N ASP A 215 24.82 8.74 -7.43
CA ASP A 215 25.27 9.64 -6.37
C ASP A 215 25.12 8.96 -5.00
N ALA A 216 26.16 8.23 -4.59
CA ALA A 216 26.16 7.46 -3.35
C ALA A 216 26.03 8.33 -2.10
N LEU A 217 26.51 9.58 -2.15
CA LEU A 217 26.48 10.49 -1.01
C LEU A 217 25.04 10.97 -0.78
N ARG A 218 24.37 11.46 -1.82
CA ARG A 218 22.93 11.82 -1.76
C ARG A 218 22.03 10.64 -1.44
N ALA A 219 22.28 9.48 -2.05
CA ALA A 219 21.52 8.26 -1.75
C ALA A 219 21.70 7.82 -0.29
N GLY A 220 22.90 7.97 0.26
CA GLY A 220 23.20 7.74 1.67
C GLY A 220 22.46 8.70 2.60
N ALA A 221 22.37 9.98 2.25
CA ALA A 221 21.61 10.98 3.00
C ALA A 221 20.11 10.63 3.07
N LEU A 222 19.51 10.32 1.91
CA LEU A 222 18.12 9.85 1.82
C LEU A 222 17.88 8.59 2.65
N THR A 223 18.73 7.58 2.48
CA THR A 223 18.64 6.30 3.22
C THR A 223 18.74 6.52 4.72
N THR A 224 19.62 7.41 5.16
CA THR A 224 19.79 7.75 6.58
C THR A 224 18.54 8.46 7.12
N GLY A 225 17.97 9.38 6.35
CA GLY A 225 16.71 10.05 6.71
C GLY A 225 15.56 9.05 6.90
N ILE A 226 15.38 8.14 5.93
CA ILE A 226 14.40 7.05 6.00
C ILE A 226 14.68 6.17 7.23
N ALA A 227 15.88 5.63 7.38
CA ALA A 227 16.22 4.79 8.54
C ALA A 227 15.99 5.51 9.90
N ILE A 228 16.16 6.83 10.00
CA ILE A 228 15.88 7.54 11.24
C ILE A 228 14.37 7.60 11.55
N GLN A 229 13.51 7.76 10.55
CA GLN A 229 12.06 7.84 10.74
C GLN A 229 11.39 6.47 10.90
N ASP A 230 12.00 5.43 10.32
CA ASP A 230 11.61 4.04 10.45
C ASP A 230 11.64 3.56 11.92
N VAL A 231 12.55 4.08 12.75
CA VAL A 231 12.61 3.72 14.17
C VAL A 231 11.32 4.16 14.91
N PRO A 232 10.90 5.44 14.87
CA PRO A 232 9.57 5.87 15.27
C PRO A 232 8.44 5.03 14.67
N GLU A 233 8.51 4.73 13.38
CA GLU A 233 7.43 4.06 12.67
C GLU A 233 7.24 2.62 13.15
N GLY A 234 8.31 1.82 13.21
CA GLY A 234 8.28 0.45 13.70
C GLY A 234 7.74 0.35 15.14
N LEU A 235 8.04 1.35 15.97
CA LEU A 235 7.46 1.47 17.32
C LEU A 235 5.95 1.68 17.27
N VAL A 236 5.50 2.65 16.47
CA VAL A 236 4.09 3.01 16.37
C VAL A 236 3.28 1.87 15.74
N VAL A 237 3.80 1.21 14.71
CA VAL A 237 3.21 0.02 14.08
C VAL A 237 3.03 -1.10 15.10
N ALA A 238 4.07 -1.44 15.87
CA ALA A 238 3.99 -2.49 16.87
C ALA A 238 2.99 -2.14 18.00
N VAL A 239 2.92 -0.87 18.43
CA VAL A 239 1.93 -0.38 19.40
C VAL A 239 0.50 -0.44 18.81
N ALA A 240 0.31 -0.08 17.54
CA ALA A 240 -0.99 -0.15 16.89
C ALA A 240 -1.48 -1.61 16.75
N LEU A 241 -0.58 -2.54 16.43
CA LEU A 241 -0.89 -3.98 16.41
C LEU A 241 -1.28 -4.49 17.81
N LEU A 242 -0.59 -4.06 18.87
CA LEU A 242 -1.01 -4.35 20.25
C LEU A 242 -2.42 -3.81 20.55
N ALA A 243 -2.69 -2.56 20.18
CA ALA A 243 -3.99 -1.92 20.37
C ALA A 243 -5.11 -2.61 19.56
N ALA A 244 -4.77 -3.21 18.41
CA ALA A 244 -5.68 -4.03 17.62
C ALA A 244 -5.96 -5.43 18.23
N GLY A 245 -5.33 -5.77 19.37
CA GLY A 245 -5.58 -7.01 20.11
C GLY A 245 -4.59 -8.14 19.83
N TYR A 246 -3.47 -7.86 19.15
CA TYR A 246 -2.46 -8.88 18.90
C TYR A 246 -1.66 -9.19 20.17
N ARG A 247 -1.23 -10.45 20.30
CA ARG A 247 -0.22 -10.81 21.30
C ARG A 247 1.08 -10.06 21.02
N ARG A 248 1.77 -9.65 22.07
CA ARG A 248 2.98 -8.81 21.98
C ARG A 248 4.06 -9.35 21.06
N THR A 249 4.39 -10.62 21.15
CA THR A 249 5.42 -11.24 20.30
C THR A 249 5.04 -11.19 18.83
N LEU A 250 3.76 -11.35 18.51
CA LEU A 250 3.25 -11.27 17.14
C LEU A 250 3.21 -9.83 16.64
N ALA A 251 2.81 -8.88 17.49
CA ALA A 251 2.82 -7.45 17.15
C ALA A 251 4.24 -6.95 16.83
N VAL A 252 5.22 -7.30 17.66
CA VAL A 252 6.63 -6.98 17.40
C VAL A 252 7.13 -7.69 16.15
N GLY A 253 6.85 -8.99 16.00
CA GLY A 253 7.29 -9.76 14.83
C GLY A 253 6.70 -9.23 13.51
N LEU A 254 5.44 -8.82 13.49
CA LEU A 254 4.80 -8.20 12.33
C LEU A 254 5.36 -6.80 12.06
N GLY A 255 5.62 -5.99 13.09
CA GLY A 255 6.28 -4.69 12.92
C GLY A 255 7.70 -4.81 12.39
N MET A 256 8.46 -5.83 12.79
CA MET A 256 9.76 -6.13 12.18
C MET A 256 9.62 -6.62 10.74
N ALA A 257 8.62 -7.48 10.49
CA ALA A 257 8.40 -8.07 9.17
C ALA A 257 7.90 -7.07 8.13
N SER A 258 7.18 -6.01 8.52
CA SER A 258 6.74 -4.97 7.59
C SER A 258 7.93 -4.24 6.96
N GLY A 259 9.02 -4.03 7.72
CA GLY A 259 10.24 -3.41 7.20
C GLY A 259 10.89 -4.20 6.05
N LEU A 260 10.63 -5.51 5.94
CA LEU A 260 11.20 -6.33 4.86
C LEU A 260 10.70 -5.96 3.45
N VAL A 261 9.67 -5.13 3.33
CA VAL A 261 9.24 -4.58 2.04
C VAL A 261 10.26 -3.59 1.48
N GLU A 262 10.96 -2.83 2.34
CA GLU A 262 11.91 -1.80 1.94
C GLU A 262 13.11 -2.37 1.12
N PRO A 263 13.82 -3.44 1.53
CA PRO A 263 14.89 -4.01 0.72
C PRO A 263 14.38 -4.61 -0.60
N LEU A 264 13.14 -5.12 -0.63
CA LEU A 264 12.52 -5.57 -1.88
C LEU A 264 12.24 -4.40 -2.82
N GLY A 265 11.68 -3.31 -2.30
CA GLY A 265 11.47 -2.07 -3.03
C GLY A 265 12.78 -1.46 -3.53
N ALA A 266 13.84 -1.48 -2.71
CA ALA A 266 15.15 -0.94 -3.06
C ALA A 266 15.81 -1.72 -4.19
N VAL A 267 15.80 -3.05 -4.12
CA VAL A 267 16.30 -3.87 -5.22
C VAL A 267 15.47 -3.64 -6.48
N LEU A 268 14.14 -3.60 -6.38
CA LEU A 268 13.27 -3.37 -7.53
C LEU A 268 13.56 -2.01 -8.20
N GLY A 269 13.62 -0.94 -7.42
CA GLY A 269 13.93 0.40 -7.92
C GLY A 269 15.31 0.45 -8.59
N ALA A 270 16.33 -0.10 -7.93
CA ALA A 270 17.68 -0.10 -8.46
C ALA A 270 17.82 -0.93 -9.75
N VAL A 271 17.17 -2.10 -9.82
CA VAL A 271 17.18 -2.96 -11.01
C VAL A 271 16.55 -2.25 -12.21
N VAL A 272 15.41 -1.59 -12.04
CA VAL A 272 14.72 -0.88 -13.13
C VAL A 272 15.61 0.23 -13.70
N ILE A 273 16.20 1.05 -12.84
CA ILE A 273 17.03 2.18 -13.27
C ILE A 273 18.37 1.72 -13.83
N SER A 274 18.98 0.67 -13.28
CA SER A 274 20.26 0.13 -13.78
C SER A 274 20.17 -0.43 -15.20
N HIS A 275 18.98 -0.82 -15.67
CA HIS A 275 18.77 -1.24 -17.06
C HIS A 275 18.57 -0.06 -18.02
N ALA A 276 18.07 1.06 -17.54
CA ALA A 276 17.76 2.22 -18.37
C ALA A 276 17.96 3.52 -17.58
N ALA A 277 19.17 4.09 -17.63
CA ALA A 277 19.50 5.33 -16.94
C ALA A 277 18.60 6.51 -17.36
N SER A 278 18.04 6.49 -18.58
CA SER A 278 17.05 7.48 -19.04
C SER A 278 15.74 7.47 -18.25
N LEU A 279 15.47 6.39 -17.50
CA LEU A 279 14.32 6.31 -16.60
C LEU A 279 14.58 6.95 -15.24
N LEU A 280 15.81 7.38 -14.92
CA LEU A 280 16.11 7.95 -13.61
C LEU A 280 15.17 9.11 -13.21
N PRO A 281 14.87 10.10 -14.07
CA PRO A 281 13.92 11.16 -13.73
C PRO A 281 12.50 10.64 -13.45
N TRP A 282 12.10 9.61 -14.19
CA TRP A 282 10.81 8.94 -14.01
C TRP A 282 10.78 8.14 -12.70
N GLY A 283 11.85 7.41 -12.38
CA GLY A 283 11.95 6.66 -11.13
C GLY A 283 11.90 7.57 -9.91
N LEU A 284 12.65 8.67 -9.92
CA LEU A 284 12.72 9.61 -8.79
C LEU A 284 11.37 10.31 -8.60
N GLY A 285 10.75 10.78 -9.69
CA GLY A 285 9.41 11.35 -9.64
C GLY A 285 8.36 10.33 -9.21
N PHE A 286 8.42 9.10 -9.69
CA PHE A 286 7.51 8.01 -9.30
C PHE A 286 7.60 7.70 -7.80
N ALA A 287 8.82 7.53 -7.27
CA ALA A 287 9.03 7.29 -5.84
C ALA A 287 8.51 8.46 -5.00
N ALA A 288 8.78 9.71 -5.42
CA ALA A 288 8.25 10.89 -4.74
C ALA A 288 6.72 10.93 -4.75
N GLY A 289 6.09 10.64 -5.89
CA GLY A 289 4.63 10.63 -5.99
C GLY A 289 3.97 9.55 -5.15
N ALA A 290 4.56 8.35 -5.14
CA ALA A 290 4.12 7.25 -4.29
C ALA A 290 4.22 7.62 -2.80
N MET A 291 5.33 8.24 -2.39
CA MET A 291 5.56 8.68 -1.01
C MET A 291 4.64 9.85 -0.61
N LEU A 292 4.44 10.84 -1.48
CA LEU A 292 3.50 11.95 -1.26
C LEU A 292 2.06 11.46 -1.09
N PHE A 293 1.66 10.42 -1.84
CA PHE A 293 0.35 9.81 -1.67
C PHE A 293 0.19 9.24 -0.26
N VAL A 294 1.13 8.42 0.21
CA VAL A 294 1.10 7.84 1.57
C VAL A 294 1.08 8.92 2.65
N ILE A 295 1.96 9.92 2.55
CA ILE A 295 1.99 11.05 3.49
C ILE A 295 0.61 11.72 3.60
N SER A 296 0.01 12.04 2.45
CA SER A 296 -1.23 12.80 2.41
C SER A 296 -2.47 11.97 2.74
N HIS A 297 -2.52 10.72 2.30
CA HIS A 297 -3.70 9.87 2.45
C HIS A 297 -3.75 9.20 3.82
N GLU A 298 -2.59 8.94 4.44
CA GLU A 298 -2.50 8.13 5.65
C GLU A 298 -1.86 8.90 6.81
N ILE A 299 -0.58 9.29 6.69
CA ILE A 299 0.22 9.74 7.84
C ILE A 299 -0.27 11.07 8.43
N ILE A 300 -0.50 12.08 7.59
CA ILE A 300 -0.99 13.38 8.05
C ILE A 300 -2.40 13.25 8.66
N PRO A 301 -3.38 12.63 7.98
CA PRO A 301 -4.70 12.40 8.59
C PRO A 301 -4.65 11.62 9.91
N GLU A 302 -3.86 10.55 9.99
CA GLU A 302 -3.78 9.72 11.20
C GLU A 302 -3.16 10.47 12.38
N SER A 303 -2.09 11.24 12.14
CA SER A 303 -1.45 12.05 13.19
C SER A 303 -2.39 13.13 13.79
N HIS A 304 -3.38 13.60 13.02
CA HIS A 304 -4.33 14.62 13.47
C HIS A 304 -5.62 14.02 14.05
N ARG A 305 -5.87 12.72 13.88
CA ARG A 305 -7.14 12.06 14.22
C ARG A 305 -7.56 12.18 15.68
N LYS A 306 -6.61 12.30 16.61
CA LYS A 306 -6.86 12.31 18.07
C LYS A 306 -6.89 13.72 18.68
N GLY A 307 -6.85 14.77 17.85
CA GLY A 307 -6.90 16.17 18.31
C GLY A 307 -5.59 16.71 18.90
N HIS A 308 -4.46 16.05 18.65
CA HIS A 308 -3.11 16.51 19.06
C HIS A 308 -2.36 17.21 17.91
N GLU A 309 -3.07 18.01 17.14
CA GLU A 309 -2.62 18.61 15.88
C GLU A 309 -1.33 19.43 16.05
N ALA A 310 -1.21 20.19 17.15
CA ALA A 310 -0.01 20.96 17.45
C ALA A 310 1.23 20.07 17.71
N TRP A 311 1.04 18.90 18.33
CA TRP A 311 2.10 17.94 18.60
C TRP A 311 2.52 17.20 17.33
N ALA A 312 1.56 16.84 16.48
CA ALA A 312 1.81 16.28 15.15
C ALA A 312 2.55 17.28 14.26
N THR A 313 2.08 18.53 14.20
CA THR A 313 2.72 19.61 13.43
C THR A 313 4.13 19.90 13.94
N GLY A 314 4.33 19.92 15.27
CA GLY A 314 5.66 20.08 15.86
C GLY A 314 6.62 18.95 15.44
N GLY A 315 6.16 17.70 15.46
CA GLY A 315 6.90 16.55 14.93
C GLY A 315 7.27 16.74 13.46
N LEU A 316 6.29 17.13 12.63
CA LEU A 316 6.46 17.35 11.19
C LEU A 316 7.51 18.42 10.90
N MET A 317 7.49 19.54 11.60
CA MET A 317 8.52 20.58 11.45
C MET A 317 9.91 20.06 11.79
N TRP A 318 10.06 19.31 12.89
CA TRP A 318 11.35 18.73 13.28
C TRP A 318 11.86 17.69 12.29
N GLY A 319 10.99 16.79 11.82
CA GLY A 319 11.34 15.79 10.82
C GLY A 319 11.76 16.43 9.49
N PHE A 320 11.01 17.44 9.04
CA PHE A 320 11.33 18.17 7.82
C PHE A 320 12.69 18.87 7.91
N VAL A 321 12.94 19.59 9.00
CA VAL A 321 14.23 20.28 9.21
C VAL A 321 15.37 19.30 9.32
N LEU A 322 15.20 18.19 10.05
CA LEU A 322 16.22 17.15 10.16
C LEU A 322 16.60 16.60 8.79
N MET A 323 15.62 16.20 7.99
CA MET A 323 15.88 15.63 6.67
C MET A 323 16.48 16.67 5.71
N MET A 324 16.04 17.93 5.77
CA MET A 324 16.68 19.02 5.02
C MET A 324 18.16 19.19 5.40
N LEU A 325 18.48 19.11 6.71
CA LEU A 325 19.86 19.18 7.18
C LEU A 325 20.69 17.99 6.73
N LEU A 326 20.12 16.77 6.77
CA LEU A 326 20.80 15.57 6.25
C LEU A 326 21.10 15.71 4.77
N ASP A 327 20.11 16.09 3.95
CA ASP A 327 20.28 16.30 2.52
C ASP A 327 21.30 17.41 2.20
N THR A 328 21.29 18.51 2.94
CA THR A 328 22.24 19.62 2.72
C THR A 328 23.65 19.32 3.22
N ALA A 329 23.79 18.60 4.33
CA ALA A 329 25.10 18.33 4.94
C ALA A 329 25.80 17.11 4.34
N LEU A 330 25.03 16.15 3.83
CA LEU A 330 25.50 14.88 3.29
C LEU A 330 25.16 14.71 1.81
N GLY A 331 24.82 15.76 1.07
CA GLY A 331 24.38 15.69 -0.33
C GLY A 331 24.83 16.86 -1.19
#